data_AF-A0AAE4JYZ2-F1
#
_entry.id   AF-A0AAE4JYZ2-F1
#
_cell.length_a   1.000
_cell.length_b   1.000
_cell.length_c   1.000
_cell.angle_alpha   90.00
_cell.angle_beta   90.00
_cell.angle_gamma   90.00
#
_symmetry.space_group_name_H-M   'P 1'
#
loop_
_entity.id
_entity.type
_entity.pdbx_description
1 polymer ?
#
loop_
_entity_poly.entity_id
_entity_poly.type
_entity_poly.pdbx_seq_one_letter_code
_entity_poly.pdbx_strand_id
1 'polypeptide(L)'
;MKSLLFKTLVLLPVATVAMTALPAWAEREVRVANNGKGTIYTVDMDSLSVYVGNQGVKQVNFKLSTVGDEYWHDATASCNPYDVKSEFYNWSWSGTRSYPAGTIAGDIARAVCP
;
A
#
# COMPACT_ATOMS: atom_id res chain seq x y z
N MET A 1 51.10 28.76 43.42
CA MET A 1 49.68 28.37 43.42
C MET A 1 49.18 28.27 41.99
N LYS A 2 48.19 27.40 41.76
CA LYS A 2 47.45 27.09 40.51
C LYS A 2 47.97 25.94 39.64
N SER A 3 47.65 24.75 40.15
CA SER A 3 47.02 23.65 39.42
C SER A 3 45.93 24.15 38.46
N LEU A 4 45.78 23.50 37.29
CA LEU A 4 44.55 22.80 36.91
C LEU A 4 44.76 22.03 35.59
N LEU A 5 44.88 20.71 35.74
CA LEU A 5 44.79 19.71 34.69
C LEU A 5 43.41 19.82 34.01
N PHE A 6 43.37 20.24 32.75
CA PHE A 6 42.18 20.08 31.91
C PHE A 6 42.11 18.62 31.45
N LYS A 7 41.38 17.79 32.20
CA LYS A 7 40.87 16.50 31.73
C LYS A 7 39.74 16.77 30.75
N THR A 8 40.03 16.68 29.45
CA THR A 8 38.98 16.68 28.42
C THR A 8 38.32 15.29 28.41
N LEU A 9 37.19 15.18 29.11
CA LEU A 9 36.31 14.01 29.05
C LEU A 9 35.59 14.05 27.70
N VAL A 10 36.09 13.29 26.72
CA VAL A 10 35.39 13.10 25.43
C VAL A 10 34.23 12.13 25.67
N LEU A 11 33.04 12.70 25.86
CA LEU A 11 31.78 11.96 25.79
C LEU A 11 31.57 11.51 24.35
N LEU A 12 31.86 10.24 24.06
CA LEU A 12 31.47 9.59 22.81
C LEU A 12 29.94 9.54 22.77
N PRO A 13 29.28 10.08 21.72
CA PRO A 13 27.86 9.90 21.56
C PRO A 13 27.60 8.42 21.32
N VAL A 14 26.96 7.78 22.28
CA VAL A 14 26.35 6.46 22.11
C VAL A 14 25.38 6.62 20.94
N ALA A 15 25.72 6.03 19.79
CA ALA A 15 24.80 5.93 18.68
C ALA A 15 23.65 5.04 19.14
N THR A 16 22.60 5.66 19.67
CA THR A 16 21.31 5.00 19.82
C THR A 16 20.85 4.67 18.42
N VAL A 17 21.12 3.43 17.99
CA VAL A 17 20.38 2.84 16.88
C VAL A 17 18.95 2.78 17.39
N ALA A 18 18.17 3.80 17.04
CA ALA A 18 16.73 3.77 17.19
C ALA A 18 16.24 2.68 16.24
N MET A 19 16.18 1.45 16.73
CA MET A 19 15.27 0.46 16.20
C MET A 19 13.87 0.99 16.51
N THR A 20 13.35 1.84 15.63
CA THR A 20 11.95 2.23 15.66
C THR A 20 11.16 0.95 15.43
N ALA A 21 10.53 0.45 16.49
CA ALA A 21 9.58 -0.64 16.41
C ALA A 21 8.58 -0.33 15.28
N LEU A 22 8.51 -1.17 14.25
CA LEU A 22 7.44 -1.06 13.27
C LEU A 22 6.12 -1.33 14.02
N PRO A 23 5.13 -0.43 13.95
CA PRO A 23 3.87 -0.62 14.65
C PRO A 23 3.04 -1.72 13.96
N ALA A 24 2.01 -2.21 14.64
CA ALA A 24 1.21 -3.41 14.30
C ALA A 24 0.39 -3.35 12.98
N TRP A 25 0.65 -2.36 12.14
CA TRP A 25 -0.02 -2.00 10.89
C TRP A 25 1.07 -1.39 9.99
N ALA A 26 2.00 -2.18 9.44
CA ALA A 26 2.88 -1.59 8.45
C ALA A 26 2.04 -1.25 7.21
N GLU A 27 1.47 -0.04 7.13
CA GLU A 27 0.72 0.45 5.99
C GLU A 27 1.72 0.88 4.92
N ARG A 28 1.93 0.03 3.93
CA ARG A 28 2.76 0.40 2.79
C ARG A 28 1.88 0.96 1.69
N GLU A 29 1.54 2.23 1.86
CA GLU A 29 0.78 2.99 0.87
C GLU A 29 1.57 3.16 -0.43
N VAL A 30 1.03 2.66 -1.53
CA VAL A 30 1.58 2.85 -2.88
C VAL A 30 0.51 3.46 -3.77
N ARG A 31 0.87 4.53 -4.49
CA ARG A 31 0.02 5.15 -5.51
C ARG A 31 -0.01 4.28 -6.77
N VAL A 32 -1.20 3.86 -7.18
CA VAL A 32 -1.36 2.85 -8.25
C VAL A 32 -2.15 3.36 -9.45
N ALA A 33 -3.02 4.36 -9.28
CA ALA A 33 -3.81 4.91 -10.39
C ALA A 33 -4.17 6.38 -10.19
N ASN A 34 -4.47 7.07 -11.29
CA ASN A 34 -4.97 8.45 -11.29
C ASN A 34 -6.11 8.60 -12.30
N ASN A 35 -7.21 9.23 -11.90
CA ASN A 35 -8.37 9.43 -12.79
C ASN A 35 -8.23 10.61 -13.77
N GLY A 36 -7.08 11.29 -13.80
CA GLY A 36 -6.81 12.48 -14.61
C GLY A 36 -7.49 13.76 -14.12
N LYS A 37 -8.31 13.68 -13.06
CA LYS A 37 -9.05 14.79 -12.45
C LYS A 37 -8.54 15.14 -11.04
N GLY A 38 -7.42 14.54 -10.64
CA GLY A 38 -6.76 14.78 -9.35
C GLY A 38 -7.02 13.72 -8.28
N THR A 39 -7.91 12.74 -8.51
CA THR A 39 -8.07 11.61 -7.59
C THR A 39 -6.96 10.59 -7.86
N ILE A 40 -6.15 10.35 -6.84
CA ILE A 40 -5.07 9.36 -6.86
C ILE A 40 -5.48 8.20 -5.96
N TYR A 41 -5.49 7.00 -6.51
CA TYR A 41 -5.80 5.77 -5.77
C TYR A 41 -4.54 5.15 -5.20
N THR A 42 -4.65 4.68 -3.97
CA THR A 42 -3.55 4.10 -3.20
C THR A 42 -3.93 2.73 -2.67
N VAL A 43 -2.95 1.84 -2.58
CA VAL A 43 -3.13 0.49 -2.04
C VAL A 43 -2.14 0.29 -0.89
N ASP A 44 -2.60 -0.35 0.17
CA ASP A 44 -1.71 -0.89 1.20
C ASP A 44 -1.15 -2.24 0.71
N MET A 45 0.12 -2.22 0.30
CA MET A 45 0.81 -3.39 -0.25
C MET A 45 1.11 -4.47 0.79
N ASP A 46 0.92 -4.18 2.08
CA ASP A 46 1.12 -5.15 3.14
C ASP A 46 -0.21 -5.86 3.52
N SER A 47 -1.34 -5.36 3.01
CA SER A 47 -2.67 -5.96 3.17
C SER A 47 -3.04 -7.02 2.13
N LEU A 48 -2.15 -7.30 1.16
CA LEU A 48 -2.45 -8.17 0.03
C LEU A 48 -2.68 -9.62 0.48
N SER A 49 -3.87 -10.14 0.17
CA SER A 49 -4.25 -11.53 0.45
C SER A 49 -4.69 -12.22 -0.83
N VAL A 50 -3.84 -13.13 -1.31
CA VAL A 50 -4.03 -13.85 -2.58
C VAL A 50 -4.80 -15.15 -2.34
N TYR A 51 -5.80 -15.41 -3.17
CA TYR A 51 -6.57 -16.66 -3.14
C TYR A 51 -7.03 -17.07 -4.54
N VAL A 52 -7.56 -18.28 -4.66
CA VAL A 52 -8.16 -18.79 -5.90
C VAL A 52 -9.67 -18.75 -5.75
N GLY A 53 -10.35 -17.98 -6.60
CA GLY A 53 -11.80 -17.87 -6.61
C GLY A 53 -12.49 -19.10 -7.24
N ASN A 54 -13.83 -19.12 -7.19
CA ASN A 54 -14.65 -20.26 -7.60
C ASN A 54 -14.48 -20.73 -9.06
N GLN A 55 -13.86 -19.91 -9.93
CA GLN A 55 -13.61 -20.24 -11.33
C GLN A 55 -12.13 -20.57 -11.62
N GLY A 56 -11.33 -20.84 -10.58
CA GLY A 56 -9.89 -21.06 -10.73
C GLY A 56 -9.09 -19.79 -10.99
N VAL A 57 -9.74 -18.62 -10.94
CA VAL A 57 -9.11 -17.31 -11.17
C VAL A 57 -8.40 -16.86 -9.89
N LYS A 58 -7.12 -16.49 -10.03
CA LYS A 58 -6.36 -15.83 -8.96
C LYS A 58 -6.99 -14.47 -8.66
N GLN A 59 -7.30 -14.25 -7.40
CA GLN A 59 -7.87 -13.01 -6.87
C GLN A 59 -7.02 -12.50 -5.71
N VAL A 60 -7.07 -11.20 -5.47
CA VAL A 60 -6.31 -10.53 -4.41
C VAL A 60 -7.26 -9.63 -3.65
N ASN A 61 -7.48 -9.90 -2.36
CA ASN A 61 -8.08 -8.95 -1.44
C ASN A 61 -7.03 -7.96 -0.97
N PHE A 62 -7.40 -6.69 -0.86
CA PHE A 62 -6.48 -5.63 -0.44
C PHE A 62 -7.27 -4.45 0.13
N LYS A 63 -6.53 -3.55 0.79
CA LYS A 63 -7.04 -2.26 1.22
C LYS A 63 -6.74 -1.19 0.16
N LEU A 64 -7.78 -0.49 -0.27
CA LEU A 64 -7.78 0.58 -1.25
C LEU A 64 -8.20 1.88 -0.58
N SER A 65 -7.55 2.98 -0.96
CA SER A 65 -7.97 4.32 -0.54
C SER A 65 -7.70 5.32 -1.66
N THR A 66 -7.96 6.59 -1.38
CA THR A 66 -7.55 7.71 -2.22
C THR A 66 -6.72 8.69 -1.40
N VAL A 67 -5.79 9.41 -2.04
CA VAL A 67 -5.04 10.48 -1.37
C VAL A 67 -6.02 11.49 -0.77
N GLY A 68 -5.97 11.66 0.55
CA GLY A 68 -6.85 12.54 1.32
C GLY A 68 -8.06 11.87 1.96
N ASP A 69 -8.26 10.57 1.74
CA ASP A 69 -9.21 9.76 2.51
C ASP A 69 -8.50 9.25 3.78
N GLU A 70 -9.21 9.31 4.92
CA GLU A 70 -8.67 8.92 6.23
C GLU A 70 -8.82 7.41 6.49
N TYR A 71 -9.51 6.70 5.60
CA TYR A 71 -9.85 5.29 5.79
C TYR A 71 -9.41 4.41 4.63
N TRP A 72 -9.12 3.17 4.99
CA TRP A 72 -8.85 2.08 4.07
C TRP A 72 -10.12 1.27 3.82
N HIS A 73 -10.43 1.02 2.55
CA HIS A 73 -11.63 0.30 2.13
C HIS A 73 -11.28 -1.05 1.56
N ASP A 74 -12.11 -2.06 1.84
CA ASP A 74 -11.93 -3.37 1.25
C ASP A 74 -12.18 -3.32 -0.27
N ALA A 75 -11.25 -3.93 -0.99
CA ALA A 75 -11.33 -4.13 -2.41
C ALA A 75 -10.77 -5.50 -2.78
N THR A 76 -11.19 -5.97 -3.94
CA THR A 76 -10.71 -7.22 -4.49
C THR A 76 -10.36 -7.03 -5.97
N ALA A 77 -9.23 -7.57 -6.38
CA ALA A 77 -8.80 -7.61 -7.77
C ALA A 77 -8.91 -9.05 -8.30
N SER A 78 -9.38 -9.17 -9.54
CA SER A 78 -9.19 -10.36 -10.35
C SER A 78 -7.92 -10.21 -11.17
N CYS A 79 -7.10 -11.27 -11.22
CA CYS A 79 -5.86 -11.26 -12.00
C CYS A 79 -6.03 -11.79 -13.43
N ASN A 80 -7.19 -12.40 -13.73
CA ASN A 80 -7.57 -12.76 -15.09
C ASN A 80 -9.10 -12.96 -15.19
N PRO A 81 -9.85 -12.01 -15.76
CA PRO A 81 -9.40 -10.73 -16.32
C PRO A 81 -8.90 -9.74 -15.26
N TYR A 82 -8.08 -8.74 -15.63
CA TYR A 82 -7.67 -7.66 -14.73
C TYR A 82 -8.86 -6.73 -14.48
N ASP A 83 -9.45 -6.80 -13.29
CA ASP A 83 -10.63 -6.03 -12.88
C ASP A 83 -10.65 -5.84 -11.35
N VAL A 84 -11.38 -4.85 -10.83
CA VAL A 84 -11.43 -4.47 -9.40
C VAL A 84 -12.87 -4.25 -8.93
N LYS A 85 -13.18 -4.74 -7.73
CA LYS A 85 -14.46 -4.61 -7.05
C LYS A 85 -14.17 -3.86 -5.76
N SER A 86 -15.00 -2.88 -5.47
CA SER A 86 -15.04 -2.23 -4.17
C SER A 86 -16.45 -1.72 -3.95
N GLU A 87 -17.06 -2.12 -2.85
CA GLU A 87 -18.42 -1.70 -2.51
C GLU A 87 -18.46 -0.22 -2.17
N PHE A 88 -17.43 0.29 -1.50
CA PHE A 88 -17.29 1.71 -1.17
C PHE A 88 -17.27 2.60 -2.42
N TYR A 89 -16.49 2.24 -3.45
CA TYR A 89 -16.45 2.99 -4.70
C TYR A 89 -17.56 2.59 -5.70
N ASN A 90 -18.48 1.73 -5.30
CA ASN A 90 -19.54 1.18 -6.15
C ASN A 90 -19.00 0.55 -7.45
N TRP A 91 -17.88 -0.16 -7.34
CA TRP A 91 -17.27 -0.91 -8.45
C TRP A 91 -17.63 -2.38 -8.33
N SER A 92 -18.10 -2.95 -9.44
CA SER A 92 -18.45 -4.36 -9.54
C SER A 92 -17.76 -4.98 -10.75
N TRP A 93 -17.45 -6.27 -10.63
CA TRP A 93 -16.84 -7.03 -11.70
C TRP A 93 -17.90 -7.47 -12.70
N SER A 94 -17.58 -7.35 -13.98
CA SER A 94 -18.30 -8.07 -15.03
C SER A 94 -17.87 -9.54 -15.12
N GLY A 95 -16.69 -9.87 -14.57
CA GLY A 95 -16.07 -11.20 -14.61
C GLY A 95 -15.63 -11.67 -16.00
N THR A 96 -15.85 -10.87 -17.04
CA THR A 96 -15.73 -11.32 -18.44
C THR A 96 -14.73 -10.50 -19.27
N ARG A 97 -14.40 -9.28 -18.83
CA ARG A 97 -13.51 -8.38 -19.58
C ARG A 97 -12.40 -7.82 -18.70
N SER A 98 -11.19 -7.81 -19.26
CA SER A 98 -10.01 -7.18 -18.67
C SER A 98 -10.01 -5.69 -18.96
N TYR A 99 -9.88 -4.87 -17.91
CA TYR A 99 -9.66 -3.44 -18.06
C TYR A 99 -8.23 -3.18 -18.59
N PRO A 100 -8.08 -2.31 -19.61
CA PRO A 100 -6.78 -2.00 -20.16
C PRO A 100 -5.93 -1.21 -19.16
N ALA A 101 -4.60 -1.30 -19.30
CA ALA A 101 -3.69 -0.40 -18.60
C ALA A 101 -3.99 1.07 -18.97
N GLY A 102 -3.75 1.99 -18.04
CA GLY A 102 -4.14 3.40 -18.12
C GLY A 102 -5.57 3.67 -17.68
N THR A 103 -6.31 2.65 -17.24
CA THR A 103 -7.61 2.81 -16.56
C THR A 103 -7.47 2.51 -15.08
N ILE A 104 -8.29 3.15 -14.24
CA ILE A 104 -8.21 3.01 -12.78
C ILE A 104 -8.24 1.52 -12.36
N ALA A 105 -9.25 0.77 -12.81
CA ALA A 105 -9.39 -0.64 -12.47
C ALA A 105 -8.24 -1.48 -13.05
N GLY A 106 -7.83 -1.21 -14.30
CA GLY A 106 -6.75 -1.96 -14.95
C GLY A 106 -5.40 -1.74 -14.26
N ASP A 107 -5.09 -0.52 -13.83
CA ASP A 107 -3.84 -0.17 -13.19
C ASP A 107 -3.78 -0.69 -11.74
N ILE A 108 -4.87 -0.54 -10.98
CA ILE A 108 -4.97 -1.12 -9.63
C ILE A 108 -4.81 -2.64 -9.68
N ALA A 109 -5.55 -3.34 -10.56
CA ALA A 109 -5.49 -4.79 -10.65
C ALA A 109 -4.08 -5.28 -11.01
N ARG A 110 -3.38 -4.61 -11.93
CA ARG A 110 -2.00 -4.95 -12.30
C ARG A 110 -0.98 -4.65 -11.21
N ALA A 111 -1.25 -3.67 -10.34
CA ALA A 111 -0.37 -3.36 -9.22
C ALA A 111 -0.42 -4.43 -8.12
N VAL A 112 -1.60 -5.00 -7.88
CA VAL A 112 -1.80 -5.96 -6.77
C VAL A 112 -1.69 -7.43 -7.19
N CYS A 113 -1.86 -7.72 -8.49
CA CYS A 113 -1.74 -9.07 -9.01
C CYS A 113 -0.28 -9.45 -9.31
N PRO A 114 0.30 -10.43 -8.58
CA PRO A 114 1.65 -10.95 -8.84
C PRO A 114 1.72 -11.84 -10.07
#